data_AF-A0A377DSB4-F1
#
_entry.id   AF-A0A377DSB4-F1
#
_cell.length_a   1.000
_cell.length_b   1.000
_cell.length_c   1.000
_cell.angle_alpha   90.00
_cell.angle_beta   90.00
_cell.angle_gamma   90.00
#
_symmetry.space_group_name_H-M   'P 1'
#
loop_
_entity.id
_entity.type
_entity.pdbx_description
1 polymer ?
#
loop_
_entity_poly.entity_id
_entity_poly.type
_entity_poly.pdbx_seq_one_letter_code
_entity_poly.pdbx_strand_id
1 'polypeptide(L)'
;MVAEGDYGFRLTTAPGNGLYVNYGLKALNIHGGQKLTLAEHGGAYGATADMSAKIGGEGDLAINTVRQVSLSNGQNDYQGATYVQMGTLRTDADGALGNTRELNISNAAIVDLNGSTQTVETFTGQMGSTVLFKEGALTVNKGGISQGELTGGGNLNVTGGTLAIEGLNARYNALTSISPNAEVSLDNTQG
;
A
#
# COMPACT_ATOMS: atom_id res chain seq x y z
N MET A 1 -18.16 -13.73 -9.89
CA MET A 1 -17.15 -12.89 -10.58
C MET A 1 -16.46 -12.05 -9.51
N VAL A 2 -15.14 -11.88 -9.57
CA VAL A 2 -14.38 -11.17 -8.51
C VAL A 2 -14.38 -9.65 -8.75
N ALA A 3 -14.23 -9.21 -9.99
CA ALA A 3 -14.18 -7.81 -10.38
C ALA A 3 -14.60 -7.61 -11.85
N GLU A 4 -14.99 -6.39 -12.18
CA GLU A 4 -15.30 -5.94 -13.55
C GLU A 4 -14.23 -4.99 -14.07
N GLY A 5 -13.69 -5.26 -15.27
CA GLY A 5 -12.67 -4.44 -15.91
C GLY A 5 -13.25 -3.54 -17.00
N ASP A 6 -12.86 -2.26 -16.99
CA ASP A 6 -13.09 -1.32 -18.10
C ASP A 6 -11.81 -1.22 -18.95
N TYR A 7 -11.95 -1.45 -20.25
CA TYR A 7 -10.86 -1.46 -21.21
C TYR A 7 -11.01 -0.32 -22.20
N GLY A 8 -9.90 0.33 -22.52
CA GLY A 8 -9.91 1.36 -23.54
C GLY A 8 -8.54 1.91 -23.86
N PHE A 9 -8.54 3.02 -24.58
CA PHE A 9 -7.31 3.69 -24.97
C PHE A 9 -6.76 4.54 -23.82
N ARG A 10 -5.45 4.39 -23.56
CA ARG A 10 -4.65 5.29 -22.73
C ARG A 10 -3.56 5.92 -23.59
N LEU A 11 -3.40 7.23 -23.43
CA LEU A 11 -2.28 7.94 -24.02
C LEU A 11 -1.13 7.96 -23.02
N THR A 12 0.07 7.59 -23.47
CA THR A 12 1.29 7.69 -22.66
C THR A 12 2.31 8.53 -23.42
N THR A 13 3.04 9.36 -22.70
CA THR A 13 4.14 10.16 -23.23
C THR A 13 5.43 9.79 -22.52
N ALA A 14 6.53 9.70 -23.24
CA ALA A 14 7.87 9.58 -22.66
C ALA A 14 8.71 10.80 -23.07
N PRO A 15 9.56 11.35 -22.18
CA PRO A 15 10.42 12.49 -22.51
C PRO A 15 11.20 12.23 -23.81
N GLY A 16 11.08 13.14 -24.78
CA GLY A 16 11.76 13.04 -26.08
C GLY A 16 11.19 12.03 -27.08
N ASN A 17 10.15 11.27 -26.74
CA ASN A 17 9.71 10.09 -27.51
C ASN A 17 8.26 10.15 -28.05
N GLY A 18 7.56 11.28 -27.92
CA GLY A 18 6.25 11.48 -28.54
C GLY A 18 5.06 10.88 -27.79
N LEU A 19 3.91 10.80 -28.49
CA LEU A 19 2.62 10.35 -27.97
C LEU A 19 2.32 8.92 -28.41
N TYR A 20 2.11 8.03 -27.46
CA TYR A 20 1.75 6.63 -27.71
C TYR A 20 0.30 6.37 -27.34
N VAL A 21 -0.40 5.59 -28.15
CA VAL A 21 -1.74 5.09 -27.85
C VAL A 21 -1.60 3.62 -27.47
N ASN A 22 -2.07 3.27 -26.27
CA ASN A 22 -2.13 1.91 -25.76
C ASN A 22 -3.59 1.51 -25.60
N TYR A 23 -3.94 0.26 -25.90
CA TYR A 23 -5.22 -0.31 -25.51
C TYR A 23 -4.99 -1.28 -24.36
N GLY A 24 -5.74 -1.12 -23.27
CA GLY A 24 -5.57 -1.96 -22.08
C GLY A 24 -6.58 -1.65 -20.99
N LEU A 25 -6.40 -2.28 -19.84
CA LEU A 25 -7.23 -2.06 -18.67
C LEU A 25 -7.06 -0.62 -18.17
N LYS A 26 -8.17 0.10 -18.04
CA LYS A 26 -8.20 1.48 -17.54
C LYS A 26 -8.66 1.54 -16.09
N ALA A 27 -9.66 0.74 -15.76
CA ALA A 27 -10.20 0.65 -14.41
C ALA A 27 -10.64 -0.79 -14.10
N LEU A 28 -10.65 -1.12 -12.83
CA LEU A 28 -11.11 -2.38 -12.29
C LEU A 28 -11.98 -2.09 -11.06
N ASN A 29 -13.18 -2.66 -11.01
CA ASN A 29 -14.09 -2.53 -9.89
C ASN A 29 -14.21 -3.87 -9.15
N ILE A 30 -13.67 -3.97 -7.93
CA ILE A 30 -13.72 -5.18 -7.12
C ILE A 30 -15.07 -5.25 -6.41
N HIS A 31 -15.80 -6.34 -6.62
CA HIS A 31 -17.13 -6.47 -6.03
C HIS A 31 -17.08 -6.66 -4.51
N GLY A 32 -18.09 -6.16 -3.81
CA GLY A 32 -18.22 -6.34 -2.37
C GLY A 32 -18.20 -7.80 -1.94
N GLY A 33 -17.46 -8.09 -0.86
CA GLY A 33 -17.26 -9.45 -0.35
C GLY A 33 -16.36 -10.32 -1.23
N GLN A 34 -15.80 -9.79 -2.32
CA GLN A 34 -14.78 -10.46 -3.12
C GLN A 34 -13.38 -9.97 -2.74
N LYS A 35 -12.38 -10.76 -3.13
CA LYS A 35 -10.97 -10.43 -2.96
C LYS A 35 -10.25 -10.65 -4.29
N LEU A 36 -9.66 -9.59 -4.82
CA LEU A 36 -8.80 -9.68 -5.99
C LEU A 36 -7.35 -9.87 -5.55
N THR A 37 -6.69 -10.91 -6.07
CA THR A 37 -5.25 -11.11 -5.85
C THR A 37 -4.44 -10.62 -7.05
N LEU A 38 -3.50 -9.72 -6.80
CA LEU A 38 -2.45 -9.35 -7.74
C LEU A 38 -1.18 -10.14 -7.42
N ALA A 39 -0.61 -10.70 -8.48
CA ALA A 39 0.68 -11.39 -8.49
C ALA A 39 1.41 -10.98 -9.76
N GLU A 40 2.74 -10.93 -9.72
CA GLU A 40 3.51 -10.73 -10.95
C GLU A 40 3.40 -11.97 -11.83
N HIS A 41 3.34 -11.75 -13.15
CA HIS A 41 3.40 -12.85 -14.10
C HIS A 41 4.85 -13.27 -14.31
N GLY A 42 5.22 -14.50 -13.92
CA GLY A 42 6.44 -15.18 -14.39
C GLY A 42 7.74 -14.36 -14.33
N GLY A 43 8.07 -13.77 -13.18
CA GLY A 43 9.31 -13.00 -13.01
C GLY A 43 9.26 -11.57 -13.58
N ALA A 44 8.08 -11.08 -13.98
CA ALA A 44 7.85 -9.69 -14.36
C ALA A 44 8.34 -8.71 -13.28
N TYR A 45 8.81 -7.55 -13.74
CA TYR A 45 9.36 -6.49 -12.89
C TYR A 45 9.15 -5.09 -13.51
N GLY A 46 9.29 -4.05 -12.68
CA GLY A 46 9.09 -2.67 -13.13
C GLY A 46 7.70 -2.46 -13.70
N ALA A 47 7.61 -1.76 -14.84
CA ALA A 47 6.34 -1.45 -15.51
C ALA A 47 5.49 -2.69 -15.90
N THR A 48 6.11 -3.87 -16.00
CA THR A 48 5.38 -5.12 -16.32
C THR A 48 4.73 -5.78 -15.11
N ALA A 49 5.10 -5.35 -13.90
CA ALA A 49 4.47 -5.74 -12.63
C ALA A 49 3.77 -4.54 -11.97
N ASP A 50 3.39 -3.54 -12.77
CA ASP A 50 2.72 -2.33 -12.31
C ASP A 50 1.23 -2.35 -12.65
N MET A 51 0.40 -2.09 -11.65
CA MET A 51 -1.03 -1.88 -11.81
C MET A 51 -1.32 -0.38 -11.91
N SER A 52 -1.29 0.12 -13.15
CA SER A 52 -1.57 1.52 -13.47
C SER A 52 -3.05 1.83 -13.72
N ALA A 53 -3.90 0.82 -13.83
CA ALA A 53 -5.34 0.98 -13.93
C ALA A 53 -5.92 1.44 -12.59
N LYS A 54 -7.00 2.23 -12.61
CA LYS A 54 -7.71 2.65 -11.40
C LYS A 54 -8.37 1.43 -10.76
N ILE A 55 -8.17 1.21 -9.48
CA ILE A 55 -8.84 0.18 -8.69
C ILE A 55 -9.93 0.86 -7.85
N GLY A 56 -11.17 0.41 -8.03
CA GLY A 56 -12.34 0.85 -7.27
C GLY A 56 -13.13 -0.33 -6.70
N GLY A 57 -14.24 -0.01 -6.04
CA GLY A 57 -15.20 -0.97 -5.51
C GLY A 57 -15.05 -1.28 -4.02
N GLU A 58 -15.90 -2.16 -3.51
CA GLU A 58 -15.99 -2.48 -2.07
C GLU A 58 -15.17 -3.71 -1.68
N GLY A 59 -14.67 -4.46 -2.66
CA GLY A 59 -13.93 -5.69 -2.42
C GLY A 59 -12.50 -5.45 -1.95
N ASP A 60 -11.91 -6.51 -1.40
CA ASP A 60 -10.56 -6.49 -0.87
C ASP A 60 -9.51 -6.64 -1.99
N LEU A 61 -8.34 -6.07 -1.78
CA LEU A 61 -7.15 -6.25 -2.60
C LEU A 61 -6.17 -7.15 -1.86
N ALA A 62 -5.56 -8.12 -2.54
CA ALA A 62 -4.48 -8.94 -2.02
C ALA A 62 -3.26 -8.87 -2.93
N ILE A 63 -2.07 -8.83 -2.35
CA ILE A 63 -0.79 -8.90 -3.03
C ILE A 63 -0.12 -10.21 -2.64
N ASN A 64 0.14 -11.05 -3.63
CA ASN A 64 0.80 -12.33 -3.45
C ASN A 64 1.84 -12.50 -4.56
N THR A 65 2.99 -11.86 -4.37
CA THR A 65 4.06 -11.77 -5.37
C THR A 65 5.33 -12.42 -4.84
N VAL A 66 6.13 -13.04 -5.70
CA VAL A 66 7.46 -13.54 -5.29
C VAL A 66 8.44 -12.38 -5.14
N ARG A 67 8.24 -11.31 -5.90
CA ARG A 67 9.11 -10.13 -5.89
C ARG A 67 8.32 -8.88 -5.49
N GLN A 68 7.79 -8.17 -6.47
CA GLN A 68 7.18 -6.87 -6.27
C GLN A 68 6.05 -6.65 -7.27
N VAL A 69 4.94 -6.11 -6.78
CA VAL A 69 3.90 -5.45 -7.58
C VAL A 69 3.86 -3.98 -7.16
N SER A 70 3.73 -3.07 -8.13
CA SER A 70 3.51 -1.65 -7.84
C SER A 70 2.08 -1.20 -8.14
N LEU A 71 1.59 -0.25 -7.35
CA LEU A 71 0.38 0.51 -7.64
C LEU A 71 0.80 1.94 -7.97
N SER A 72 0.56 2.36 -9.22
CA SER A 72 1.00 3.67 -9.73
C SER A 72 -0.14 4.65 -10.01
N ASN A 73 -1.38 4.27 -9.67
CA ASN A 73 -2.55 5.11 -9.88
C ASN A 73 -3.04 5.71 -8.56
N GLY A 74 -2.74 7.00 -8.34
CA GLY A 74 -3.20 7.75 -7.17
C GLY A 74 -4.69 8.10 -7.16
N GLN A 75 -5.46 7.66 -8.16
CA GLN A 75 -6.91 7.82 -8.22
C GLN A 75 -7.65 6.55 -7.81
N ASN A 76 -6.96 5.57 -7.22
CA ASN A 76 -7.62 4.40 -6.63
C ASN A 76 -8.60 4.86 -5.55
N ASP A 77 -9.77 4.21 -5.48
CA ASP A 77 -10.85 4.56 -4.56
C ASP A 77 -11.56 3.34 -3.97
N TYR A 78 -10.98 2.14 -4.12
CA TYR A 78 -11.50 0.93 -3.49
C TYR A 78 -11.52 1.06 -1.97
N GLN A 79 -12.53 0.48 -1.34
CA GLN A 79 -12.85 0.66 0.09
C GLN A 79 -12.58 -0.59 0.93
N GLY A 80 -12.26 -1.72 0.28
CA GLY A 80 -11.93 -2.96 0.96
C GLY A 80 -10.60 -2.92 1.72
N ALA A 81 -10.25 -4.05 2.33
CA ALA A 81 -8.96 -4.20 2.97
C ALA A 81 -7.86 -4.52 1.94
N THR A 82 -6.64 -4.12 2.25
CA THR A 82 -5.44 -4.48 1.49
C THR A 82 -4.63 -5.51 2.26
N TYR A 83 -4.42 -6.68 1.69
CA TYR A 83 -3.64 -7.78 2.26
C TYR A 83 -2.34 -7.97 1.49
N VAL A 84 -1.20 -7.64 2.08
CA VAL A 84 0.11 -7.97 1.53
C VAL A 84 0.56 -9.29 2.14
N GLN A 85 0.39 -10.37 1.36
CA GLN A 85 0.52 -11.74 1.84
C GLN A 85 1.92 -12.31 1.57
N MET A 86 2.55 -11.91 0.47
CA MET A 86 3.89 -12.33 0.09
C MET A 86 4.55 -11.27 -0.80
N GLY A 87 5.86 -11.12 -0.65
CA GLY A 87 6.69 -10.21 -1.44
C GLY A 87 6.42 -8.75 -1.10
N THR A 88 6.63 -7.86 -2.07
CA THR A 88 6.57 -6.42 -1.88
C THR A 88 5.39 -5.78 -2.62
N LEU A 89 4.57 -5.04 -1.90
CA LEU A 89 3.69 -4.02 -2.48
C LEU A 89 4.43 -2.68 -2.48
N ARG A 90 4.64 -2.08 -3.67
CA ARG A 90 5.21 -0.73 -3.79
C ARG A 90 4.15 0.29 -4.20
N THR A 91 4.10 1.46 -3.57
CA THR A 91 3.20 2.55 -3.99
C THR A 91 3.98 3.64 -4.72
N ASP A 92 3.64 3.89 -5.98
CA ASP A 92 4.35 4.83 -6.86
C ASP A 92 3.58 6.15 -7.09
N ALA A 93 2.46 6.33 -6.37
CA ALA A 93 1.64 7.54 -6.39
C ALA A 93 0.97 7.76 -5.03
N ASP A 94 0.75 9.02 -4.66
CA ASP A 94 -0.04 9.36 -3.48
C ASP A 94 -1.47 8.82 -3.61
N GLY A 95 -2.01 8.23 -2.54
CA GLY A 95 -3.36 7.65 -2.56
C GLY A 95 -3.48 6.35 -3.36
N ALA A 96 -2.37 5.70 -3.74
CA ALA A 96 -2.39 4.42 -4.44
C ALA A 96 -3.09 3.30 -3.66
N LEU A 97 -3.16 3.36 -2.33
CA LEU A 97 -3.95 2.44 -1.50
C LEU A 97 -5.46 2.75 -1.48
N GLY A 98 -5.93 3.78 -2.18
CA GLY A 98 -7.34 4.18 -2.21
C GLY A 98 -7.91 4.44 -0.81
N ASN A 99 -9.16 4.04 -0.58
CA ASN A 99 -9.86 4.19 0.69
C ASN A 99 -9.72 2.93 1.56
N THR A 100 -8.52 2.34 1.58
CA THR A 100 -8.25 1.07 2.29
C THR A 100 -8.72 1.13 3.75
N ARG A 101 -9.74 0.34 4.09
CA ARG A 101 -10.28 0.26 5.46
C ARG A 101 -9.36 -0.48 6.44
N GLU A 102 -8.43 -1.28 5.92
CA GLU A 102 -7.47 -2.01 6.74
C GLU A 102 -6.27 -2.43 5.89
N LEU A 103 -5.06 -2.06 6.31
CA LEU A 103 -3.82 -2.56 5.71
C LEU A 103 -3.26 -3.68 6.58
N ASN A 104 -3.18 -4.88 6.00
CA ASN A 104 -2.64 -6.09 6.63
C ASN A 104 -1.35 -6.50 5.93
N ILE A 105 -0.25 -6.60 6.67
CA ILE A 105 1.04 -7.07 6.15
C ILE A 105 1.42 -8.35 6.87
N SER A 106 1.56 -9.43 6.10
CA SER A 106 1.90 -10.75 6.61
C SER A 106 3.39 -10.86 6.93
N ASN A 107 3.76 -11.90 7.69
CA ASN A 107 5.16 -12.26 7.93
C ASN A 107 5.96 -12.29 6.60
N ALA A 108 7.17 -11.71 6.63
CA ALA A 108 8.10 -11.60 5.50
C ALA A 108 7.61 -10.77 4.29
N ALA A 109 6.39 -10.21 4.35
CA ALA A 109 5.87 -9.32 3.32
C ALA A 109 6.24 -7.85 3.61
N ILE A 110 6.30 -7.05 2.55
CA ILE A 110 6.83 -5.69 2.59
C ILE A 110 5.83 -4.73 1.95
N VAL A 111 5.58 -3.60 2.60
CA VAL A 111 5.03 -2.41 1.95
C VAL A 111 6.15 -1.38 1.77
N ASP A 112 6.40 -0.98 0.54
CA ASP A 112 7.38 0.05 0.18
C ASP A 112 6.66 1.31 -0.29
N LEU A 113 6.68 2.35 0.54
CA LEU A 113 5.98 3.60 0.24
C LEU A 113 6.66 4.39 -0.89
N ASN A 114 7.94 4.10 -1.19
CA ASN A 114 8.70 4.70 -2.29
C ASN A 114 8.54 6.23 -2.42
N GLY A 115 8.55 6.95 -1.29
CA GLY A 115 8.41 8.41 -1.27
C GLY A 115 6.98 8.94 -1.41
N SER A 116 5.98 8.07 -1.57
CA SER A 116 4.57 8.44 -1.72
C SER A 116 3.81 8.47 -0.39
N THR A 117 2.67 9.16 -0.39
CA THR A 117 1.78 9.33 0.77
C THR A 117 0.57 8.43 0.66
N GLN A 118 0.35 7.60 1.68
CA GLN A 118 -0.79 6.70 1.79
C GLN A 118 -1.61 6.97 3.05
N THR A 119 -2.91 6.69 2.97
CA THR A 119 -3.83 6.75 4.11
C THR A 119 -4.55 5.42 4.23
N VAL A 120 -4.65 4.92 5.45
CA VAL A 120 -5.38 3.70 5.78
C VAL A 120 -6.20 3.95 7.05
N GLU A 121 -7.33 3.26 7.18
CA GLU A 121 -8.12 3.39 8.38
C GLU A 121 -7.44 2.66 9.55
N THR A 122 -7.23 1.34 9.44
CA THR A 122 -6.55 0.54 10.46
C THR A 122 -5.29 -0.13 9.89
N PHE A 123 -4.27 -0.30 10.73
CA PHE A 123 -3.00 -0.94 10.35
C PHE A 123 -2.71 -2.20 11.17
N THR A 124 -2.36 -3.29 10.49
CA THR A 124 -1.93 -4.55 11.11
C THR A 124 -0.65 -5.03 10.40
N GLY A 125 0.50 -4.86 11.04
CA GLY A 125 1.78 -5.45 10.62
C GLY A 125 2.13 -6.65 11.50
N GLN A 126 2.20 -7.85 10.92
CA GLN A 126 2.59 -9.06 11.66
C GLN A 126 4.09 -9.08 11.98
N MET A 127 4.48 -9.87 12.97
CA MET A 127 5.90 -10.10 13.26
C MET A 127 6.65 -10.53 12.00
N GLY A 128 7.77 -9.87 11.70
CA GLY A 128 8.58 -10.11 10.51
C GLY A 128 8.07 -9.46 9.21
N SER A 129 6.97 -8.70 9.24
CA SER A 129 6.61 -7.81 8.13
C SER A 129 7.47 -6.54 8.13
N THR A 130 7.51 -5.81 7.02
CA THR A 130 8.23 -4.53 6.95
C THR A 130 7.42 -3.43 6.27
N VAL A 131 7.49 -2.20 6.80
CA VAL A 131 7.12 -0.97 6.08
C VAL A 131 8.39 -0.16 5.80
N LEU A 132 8.69 0.08 4.53
CA LEU A 132 9.78 0.94 4.06
C LEU A 132 9.21 2.33 3.73
N PHE A 133 9.55 3.35 4.51
CA PHE A 133 9.01 4.69 4.27
C PHE A 133 9.67 5.39 3.07
N LYS A 134 11.01 5.37 2.96
CA LYS A 134 11.78 6.01 1.88
C LYS A 134 11.34 7.44 1.58
N GLU A 135 11.23 8.27 2.61
CA GLU A 135 10.74 9.66 2.57
C GLU A 135 9.24 9.80 2.22
N GLY A 136 8.50 8.69 2.17
CA GLY A 136 7.04 8.67 2.02
C GLY A 136 6.32 8.82 3.35
N ALA A 137 4.99 8.77 3.30
CA ALA A 137 4.15 8.96 4.46
C ALA A 137 3.06 7.90 4.59
N LEU A 138 2.83 7.42 5.80
CA LEU A 138 1.70 6.55 6.14
C LEU A 138 0.84 7.26 7.19
N THR A 139 -0.43 7.51 6.84
CA THR A 139 -1.44 8.02 7.76
C THR A 139 -2.36 6.88 8.20
N VAL A 140 -2.51 6.69 9.51
CA VAL A 140 -3.35 5.66 10.14
C VAL A 140 -4.45 6.33 10.96
N ASN A 141 -5.70 6.16 10.54
CA ASN A 141 -6.83 6.95 11.09
C ASN A 141 -7.46 6.38 12.36
N LYS A 142 -7.36 5.07 12.58
CA LYS A 142 -8.06 4.33 13.65
C LYS A 142 -7.12 3.42 14.44
N GLY A 143 -5.81 3.68 14.38
CA GLY A 143 -4.79 2.91 15.09
C GLY A 143 -4.60 1.49 14.53
N GLY A 144 -4.23 0.57 15.41
CA GLY A 144 -3.96 -0.82 15.09
C GLY A 144 -2.70 -1.35 15.77
N ILE A 145 -2.01 -2.30 15.14
CA ILE A 145 -0.85 -2.98 15.71
C ILE A 145 0.28 -3.14 14.69
N SER A 146 1.50 -2.84 15.11
CA SER A 146 2.73 -2.99 14.34
C SER A 146 3.71 -3.90 15.07
N GLN A 147 3.67 -5.20 14.78
CA GLN A 147 4.63 -6.18 15.30
C GLN A 147 5.84 -6.38 14.38
N GLY A 148 5.76 -5.88 13.14
CA GLY A 148 6.85 -5.86 12.16
C GLY A 148 7.78 -4.65 12.29
N GLU A 149 8.76 -4.57 11.39
CA GLU A 149 9.71 -3.46 11.30
C GLU A 149 9.11 -2.27 10.53
N LEU A 150 9.21 -1.08 11.12
CA LEU A 150 9.05 0.21 10.46
C LEU A 150 10.47 0.77 10.22
N THR A 151 10.80 1.21 9.00
CA THR A 151 12.15 1.70 8.69
C THR A 151 12.20 2.78 7.61
N GLY A 152 13.22 3.64 7.69
CA GLY A 152 13.46 4.76 6.78
C GLY A 152 12.94 6.09 7.31
N GLY A 153 13.33 7.17 6.62
CA GLY A 153 12.81 8.52 6.84
C GLY A 153 11.45 8.73 6.18
N GLY A 154 10.78 9.84 6.48
CA GLY A 154 9.41 10.14 6.04
C GLY A 154 8.50 10.52 7.19
N ASN A 155 7.22 10.16 7.11
CA ASN A 155 6.22 10.51 8.13
C ASN A 155 5.29 9.35 8.49
N LEU A 156 5.13 9.08 9.79
CA LEU A 156 4.02 8.28 10.32
C LEU A 156 3.04 9.22 11.00
N ASN A 157 1.81 9.31 10.49
CA ASN A 157 0.77 10.16 11.06
C ASN A 157 -0.29 9.26 11.71
N VAL A 158 -0.51 9.39 13.01
CA VAL A 158 -1.58 8.69 13.72
C VAL A 158 -2.64 9.73 14.08
N THR A 159 -3.80 9.63 13.44
CA THR A 159 -4.85 10.67 13.53
C THR A 159 -6.01 10.29 14.45
N GLY A 160 -6.13 9.01 14.80
CA GLY A 160 -7.07 8.52 15.80
C GLY A 160 -6.78 7.08 16.22
N GLY A 161 -7.40 6.65 17.32
CA GLY A 161 -7.22 5.33 17.91
C GLY A 161 -5.84 5.14 18.54
N THR A 162 -5.58 3.92 19.02
CA THR A 162 -4.27 3.52 19.57
C THR A 162 -3.52 2.70 18.54
N LEU A 163 -2.32 3.13 18.16
CA LEU A 163 -1.37 2.34 17.37
C LEU A 163 -0.33 1.73 18.32
N ALA A 164 -0.42 0.42 18.56
CA ALA A 164 0.59 -0.31 19.33
C ALA A 164 1.77 -0.68 18.43
N ILE A 165 2.98 -0.26 18.79
CA ILE A 165 4.22 -0.60 18.09
C ILE A 165 5.03 -1.54 18.99
N GLU A 166 5.07 -2.80 18.57
CA GLU A 166 5.68 -3.91 19.30
C GLU A 166 6.93 -4.46 18.58
N GLY A 167 7.13 -4.11 17.30
CA GLY A 167 8.29 -4.49 16.51
C GLY A 167 9.57 -3.70 16.85
N LEU A 168 10.73 -4.30 16.59
CA LEU A 168 12.02 -3.63 16.71
C LEU A 168 12.25 -2.72 15.48
N ASN A 169 12.40 -1.42 15.72
CA ASN A 169 12.48 -0.40 14.67
C ASN A 169 13.82 0.33 14.65
N ALA A 170 14.94 -0.43 14.68
CA ALA A 170 16.29 0.09 14.86
C ALA A 170 16.75 1.08 13.77
N ARG A 171 16.07 1.09 12.61
CA ARG A 171 16.36 1.94 11.45
C ARG A 171 15.18 2.87 11.12
N TYR A 172 14.30 3.12 12.08
CA TYR A 172 13.21 4.06 11.93
C TYR A 172 13.69 5.48 12.23
N ASN A 173 13.54 6.37 11.25
CA ASN A 173 13.91 7.79 11.39
C ASN A 173 12.86 8.71 10.77
N ALA A 174 11.65 8.21 10.54
CA ALA A 174 10.51 9.00 10.12
C ALA A 174 9.97 9.85 11.28
N LEU A 175 9.39 11.00 10.96
CA LEU A 175 8.71 11.86 11.91
C LEU A 175 7.35 11.26 12.27
N THR A 176 7.14 10.98 13.55
CA THR A 176 5.84 10.52 14.05
C THR A 176 5.01 11.72 14.51
N SER A 177 3.86 11.95 13.87
CA SER A 177 2.87 12.95 14.28
C SER A 177 1.66 12.26 14.87
N ILE A 178 1.23 12.70 16.06
CA ILE A 178 0.10 12.13 16.79
C ILE A 178 -0.94 13.23 17.00
N SER A 179 -2.15 13.02 16.49
CA SER A 179 -3.25 13.98 16.65
C SER A 179 -3.81 13.94 18.08
N PRO A 180 -4.53 14.99 18.55
CA PRO A 180 -4.98 15.07 19.94
C PRO A 180 -5.84 13.90 20.45
N ASN A 181 -6.49 13.15 19.57
CA ASN A 181 -7.35 12.01 19.91
C ASN A 181 -6.74 10.65 19.53
N ALA A 182 -5.42 10.62 19.31
CA ALA A 182 -4.67 9.43 18.94
C ALA A 182 -3.66 9.06 20.04
N GLU A 183 -3.29 7.78 20.08
CA GLU A 183 -2.29 7.26 20.99
C GLU A 183 -1.30 6.37 20.23
N VAL A 184 -0.04 6.38 20.66
CA VAL A 184 0.98 5.41 20.23
C VAL A 184 1.51 4.72 21.48
N SER A 185 1.34 3.40 21.56
CA SER A 185 1.97 2.57 22.59
C SER A 185 3.26 1.97 22.05
N LEU A 186 4.32 1.91 22.87
CA LEU A 186 5.60 1.32 22.51
C LEU A 186 5.93 0.22 23.53
N ASP A 187 5.86 -1.05 23.13
CA ASP A 187 6.04 -2.20 24.04
C ASP A 187 7.38 -2.94 23.87
N ASN A 188 8.17 -2.58 22.85
CA ASN A 188 9.50 -3.14 22.62
C ASN A 188 10.55 -2.01 22.53
N THR A 189 10.70 -1.26 23.61
CA THR A 189 11.64 -0.14 23.70
C THR A 189 13.03 -0.65 24.11
N GLN A 190 13.75 -1.34 23.22
CA GLN A 190 15.21 -1.24 23.27
C GLN A 190 15.61 0.08 22.61
N GLY A 191 15.51 1.15 23.42
CA GLY A 191 16.16 2.43 23.15
C GLY A 191 17.65 2.40 23.44
#